data_AF-A0A417YBG0-F1
#
_entry.id   AF-A0A417YBG0-F1
#
_cell.length_a   1.000
_cell.length_b   1.000
_cell.length_c   1.000
_cell.angle_alpha   90.00
_cell.angle_beta   90.00
_cell.angle_gamma   90.00
#
_symmetry.space_group_name_H-M   'P 1'
#
loop_
_entity.id
_entity.type
_entity.pdbx_description
1 polymer ?
#
loop_
_entity_poly.entity_id
_entity_poly.type
_entity_poly.pdbx_seq_one_letter_code
_entity_poly.pdbx_strand_id
1 'polypeptide(L)'
;MKKKIVLALLIISLCVNLYILGKWLLIEQWYEPSPEEKVILSEMIQKTVESEDYKKLEEKENIIAIDAGIDRNKGGVFPYYFGVSVRTDEQSYLFSCNNDQCSKMEIGGWTYSIYEDESSRLPFENRE
;
A
#
# COMPACT_ATOMS: atom_id res chain seq x y z
N MET A 1 29.42 -5.38 -39.15
CA MET A 1 28.18 -5.94 -38.55
C MET A 1 28.38 -6.47 -37.14
N LYS A 2 29.35 -7.38 -36.87
CA LYS A 2 29.59 -7.96 -35.53
C LYS A 2 29.73 -6.93 -34.40
N LYS A 3 30.52 -5.86 -34.59
CA LYS A 3 30.67 -4.77 -33.59
C LYS A 3 29.37 -4.02 -33.28
N LYS A 4 28.49 -3.84 -34.29
CA LYS A 4 27.18 -3.19 -34.10
C LYS A 4 26.23 -4.06 -33.29
N ILE A 5 26.25 -5.37 -33.51
CA ILE A 5 25.46 -6.35 -32.74
C ILE A 5 25.94 -6.41 -31.29
N VAL A 6 27.26 -6.48 -31.06
CA VAL A 6 27.83 -6.46 -29.71
C VAL A 6 27.49 -5.15 -28.98
N LEU A 7 27.57 -4.00 -29.67
CA LEU A 7 27.20 -2.72 -29.08
C LEU A 7 25.71 -2.65 -28.72
N ALA A 8 24.83 -3.14 -29.60
CA ALA A 8 23.39 -3.20 -29.32
C ALA A 8 23.08 -4.08 -28.10
N LEU A 9 23.71 -5.26 -28.00
CA LEU A 9 23.57 -6.14 -26.85
C LEU A 9 24.08 -5.49 -25.56
N LEU A 10 25.19 -4.75 -25.63
CA LEU A 10 25.73 -4.03 -24.48
C LEU A 10 24.79 -2.93 -24.00
N ILE A 11 24.17 -2.17 -24.93
CA ILE A 11 23.18 -1.14 -24.57
C ILE A 11 21.96 -1.78 -23.91
N ILE A 12 21.41 -2.86 -24.48
CA ILE A 12 20.27 -3.57 -23.89
C ILE A 12 20.62 -4.08 -22.49
N SER A 13 21.79 -4.72 -22.34
CA SER A 13 22.27 -5.20 -21.05
C SER A 13 22.38 -4.06 -20.04
N LEU A 14 22.94 -2.91 -20.43
CA LEU A 14 23.07 -1.76 -19.54
C LEU A 14 21.69 -1.23 -19.12
N CYS A 15 20.75 -1.06 -20.05
CA CYS A 15 19.40 -0.59 -19.76
C CYS A 15 18.66 -1.52 -18.80
N VAL A 16 18.74 -2.83 -19.02
CA VAL A 16 18.09 -3.82 -18.15
C VAL A 16 18.67 -3.78 -16.73
N ASN A 17 20.00 -3.72 -16.61
CA ASN A 17 20.64 -3.65 -15.30
C ASN A 17 20.31 -2.34 -14.56
N LEU A 18 20.31 -1.20 -15.26
CA LEU A 18 19.91 0.09 -14.67
C LEU A 18 18.44 0.07 -14.23
N TYR A 19 17.55 -0.55 -15.00
CA TYR A 19 16.15 -0.70 -14.62
C TYR A 19 15.99 -1.56 -13.36
N ILE A 20 16.64 -2.72 -13.29
CA ILE A 20 16.58 -3.61 -12.12
C ILE A 20 17.13 -2.90 -10.88
N LEU A 21 18.30 -2.26 -11.00
CA LEU A 21 18.92 -1.53 -9.91
C LEU A 21 18.04 -0.36 -9.44
N GLY A 22 17.48 0.39 -10.38
CA GLY A 22 16.57 1.50 -10.09
C GLY A 22 15.30 1.04 -9.39
N LYS A 23 14.68 -0.05 -9.86
CA LYS A 23 13.48 -0.63 -9.24
C LYS A 23 13.77 -1.08 -7.81
N TRP A 24 14.87 -1.82 -7.60
CA TRP A 24 15.26 -2.30 -6.29
C TRP A 24 15.53 -1.15 -5.31
N LEU A 25 16.30 -0.14 -5.73
CA LEU A 25 16.73 0.96 -4.86
C LEU A 25 15.63 1.98 -4.59
N LEU A 26 14.71 2.22 -5.52
CA LEU A 26 13.68 3.26 -5.41
C LEU A 26 12.32 2.73 -4.97
N ILE A 27 11.99 1.46 -5.27
CA ILE A 27 10.67 0.89 -5.00
C ILE A 27 10.76 -0.19 -3.93
N GLU A 28 11.48 -1.27 -4.22
CA GLU A 28 11.47 -2.46 -3.36
C GLU A 28 12.03 -2.14 -1.97
N GLN A 29 13.13 -1.39 -1.92
CA GLN A 29 13.74 -0.98 -0.66
C GLN A 29 12.84 -0.07 0.20
N TRP A 30 12.04 0.81 -0.41
CA TRP A 30 11.35 1.89 0.33
C TRP A 30 9.88 1.59 0.63
N TYR A 31 9.21 0.84 -0.26
CA TYR A 31 7.76 0.68 -0.21
C TYR A 31 7.32 -0.78 -0.17
N GLU A 32 8.20 -1.73 -0.52
CA GLU A 32 7.85 -3.14 -0.49
C GLU A 32 8.14 -3.73 0.90
N PRO A 33 7.15 -4.36 1.55
CA PRO A 33 7.33 -5.00 2.84
C PRO A 33 8.02 -6.37 2.70
N SER A 34 8.95 -6.64 3.62
CA SER A 34 9.56 -7.96 3.81
C SER A 34 8.53 -8.99 4.29
N PRO A 35 8.83 -10.29 4.24
CA PRO A 35 7.94 -11.32 4.78
C PRO A 35 7.55 -11.09 6.25
N GLU A 36 8.51 -10.69 7.09
CA GLU A 36 8.28 -10.40 8.51
C GLU A 36 7.40 -9.17 8.70
N GLU A 37 7.64 -8.13 7.91
CA GLU A 37 6.85 -6.91 7.99
C GLU A 37 5.43 -7.10 7.46
N LYS A 38 5.20 -8.02 6.52
CA LYS A 38 3.85 -8.44 6.10
C LYS A 38 3.06 -9.06 7.26
N VAL A 39 3.73 -9.81 8.14
CA VAL A 39 3.09 -10.34 9.36
C VAL A 39 2.68 -9.19 10.28
N ILE A 40 3.57 -8.22 10.50
CA ILE A 40 3.28 -7.04 11.32
C ILE A 40 2.13 -6.22 10.72
N LEU A 41 2.11 -5.99 9.40
CA LEU A 41 1.00 -5.31 8.71
C LEU A 41 -0.32 -6.05 8.93
N SER A 42 -0.30 -7.39 8.90
CA SER A 42 -1.51 -8.20 9.16
C SER A 42 -2.01 -8.03 10.59
N GLU A 43 -1.12 -7.98 11.57
CA GLU A 43 -1.47 -7.68 12.96
C GLU A 43 -2.04 -6.25 13.11
N MET A 44 -1.47 -5.27 12.41
CA MET A 44 -1.97 -3.90 12.40
C MET A 44 -3.35 -3.77 11.76
N ILE A 45 -3.64 -4.52 10.69
CA ILE A 45 -4.99 -4.60 10.11
C ILE A 45 -5.96 -5.13 11.15
N GLN A 46 -5.63 -6.24 11.83
CA GLN A 46 -6.50 -6.78 12.86
C GLN A 46 -6.77 -5.76 13.98
N LYS A 47 -5.72 -5.11 14.48
CA LYS A 47 -5.84 -4.04 15.49
C LYS A 47 -6.67 -2.85 15.00
N THR A 48 -6.62 -2.55 13.70
CA THR A 48 -7.43 -1.50 13.08
C THR A 48 -8.90 -1.86 13.15
N VAL A 49 -9.30 -3.06 12.70
CA VAL A 49 -10.69 -3.52 12.74
C VAL A 49 -11.22 -3.62 14.17
N GLU A 50 -10.37 -3.97 15.13
CA GLU A 50 -10.75 -4.02 16.55
C GLU A 50 -10.85 -2.64 17.23
N SER A 51 -10.29 -1.60 16.62
CA SER A 51 -10.20 -0.25 17.18
C SER A 51 -11.57 0.43 17.35
N GLU A 52 -11.65 1.36 18.30
CA GLU A 52 -12.87 2.15 18.51
C GLU A 52 -13.16 3.08 17.33
N ASP A 53 -12.11 3.62 16.69
CA ASP A 53 -12.26 4.54 15.57
C ASP A 53 -12.78 3.83 14.32
N TYR A 54 -12.32 2.61 14.05
CA TYR A 54 -12.86 1.79 12.96
C TYR A 54 -14.34 1.46 13.20
N LYS A 55 -14.72 1.05 14.41
CA LYS A 55 -16.11 0.73 14.73
C LYS A 55 -17.03 1.94 14.55
N LYS A 56 -16.60 3.12 15.00
CA LYS A 56 -17.34 4.38 14.77
C LYS A 56 -17.46 4.73 13.28
N LEU A 57 -16.48 4.34 12.47
CA LEU A 57 -16.48 4.56 11.04
C LEU A 57 -17.44 3.61 10.33
N GLU A 58 -17.37 2.32 10.66
CA GLU A 58 -18.24 1.26 10.12
C GLU A 58 -19.74 1.51 10.45
N GLU A 59 -20.03 2.19 11.56
CA GLU A 59 -21.40 2.61 11.89
C GLU A 59 -21.95 3.76 11.02
N LYS A 60 -21.07 4.54 10.37
CA LYS A 60 -21.42 5.79 9.67
C LYS A 60 -21.24 5.74 8.17
N GLU A 61 -20.24 5.01 7.71
CA GLU A 61 -19.78 4.97 6.32
C GLU A 61 -19.61 3.53 5.87
N ASN A 62 -19.80 3.28 4.57
CA ASN A 62 -19.64 1.94 4.04
C ASN A 62 -18.15 1.66 3.79
N ILE A 63 -17.60 0.66 4.48
CA ILE A 63 -16.21 0.25 4.30
C ILE A 63 -16.08 -0.56 3.01
N ILE A 64 -15.20 -0.12 2.11
CA ILE A 64 -15.00 -0.74 0.80
C ILE A 64 -13.76 -1.62 0.80
N ALA A 65 -12.66 -1.10 1.36
CA ALA A 65 -11.40 -1.81 1.38
C ALA A 65 -10.54 -1.39 2.56
N ILE A 66 -9.71 -2.31 3.03
CA ILE A 66 -8.63 -2.05 3.96
C ILE A 66 -7.35 -2.43 3.25
N ASP A 67 -6.42 -1.48 3.17
CA ASP A 67 -5.11 -1.66 2.58
C ASP A 67 -4.04 -1.36 3.64
N ALA A 68 -2.90 -2.03 3.56
CA ALA A 68 -1.81 -1.82 4.50
C ALA A 68 -0.49 -1.84 3.75
N GLY A 69 0.39 -0.91 4.11
CA GLY A 69 1.63 -0.73 3.39
C GLY A 69 2.72 -0.10 4.23
N ILE A 70 3.89 -0.02 3.61
CA ILE A 70 5.07 0.60 4.18
C ILE A 70 5.47 1.79 3.32
N ASP A 71 5.85 2.87 3.99
CA ASP A 71 6.47 4.03 3.40
C ASP A 71 7.68 4.42 4.24
N ARG A 72 8.85 3.84 3.92
CA ARG A 72 10.11 4.17 4.60
C ARG A 72 10.61 5.57 4.25
N ASN A 73 10.09 6.20 3.20
CA ASN A 73 10.49 7.54 2.80
C ASN A 73 9.96 8.60 3.76
N LYS A 74 8.86 8.31 4.48
CA LYS A 74 8.43 9.11 5.64
C LYS A 74 9.48 9.20 6.74
N GLY A 75 10.43 8.26 6.78
CA GLY A 75 11.47 8.19 7.80
C GLY A 75 10.94 7.77 9.16
N GLY A 76 11.84 7.66 10.14
CA GLY A 76 11.52 7.22 11.50
C GLY A 76 11.79 5.72 11.73
N VAL A 77 11.65 5.32 12.99
CA VAL A 77 11.76 3.91 13.40
C VAL A 77 10.39 3.23 13.35
N PHE A 78 10.35 1.92 13.53
CA PHE A 78 9.08 1.22 13.79
C PHE A 78 8.29 1.94 14.89
N PRO A 79 6.96 2.10 14.78
CA PRO A 79 6.06 1.69 13.68
C PRO A 79 5.77 2.78 12.65
N TYR A 80 6.49 3.91 12.65
CA TYR A 80 6.07 5.13 11.96
C TYR A 80 6.10 5.07 10.43
N TYR A 81 6.78 4.07 9.85
CA TYR A 81 6.76 3.81 8.41
C TYR A 81 5.69 2.78 7.99
N PHE A 82 4.97 2.18 8.93
CA PHE A 82 3.82 1.34 8.66
C PHE A 82 2.54 2.17 8.64
N GLY A 83 1.59 1.78 7.80
CA GLY A 83 0.27 2.41 7.78
C GLY A 83 -0.81 1.46 7.32
N VAL A 84 -2.01 1.67 7.86
CA VAL A 84 -3.24 1.03 7.38
C VAL A 84 -4.14 2.13 6.84
N SER A 85 -4.73 1.92 5.68
CA SER A 85 -5.67 2.82 5.04
C SER A 85 -7.02 2.13 4.90
N VAL A 86 -8.05 2.72 5.48
CA VAL A 86 -9.42 2.23 5.40
C VAL A 86 -10.16 3.14 4.43
N ARG A 87 -10.62 2.58 3.32
CA ARG A 87 -11.34 3.30 2.27
C ARG A 87 -12.84 3.09 2.45
N THR A 88 -13.57 4.19 2.49
CA THR A 88 -15.03 4.23 2.50
C THR A 88 -15.57 4.77 1.18
N ASP A 89 -16.89 4.80 1.06
CA ASP A 89 -17.63 5.48 0.01
C ASP A 89 -17.40 7.00 -0.01
N GLU A 90 -17.07 7.60 1.13
CA GLU A 90 -16.83 9.04 1.26
C GLU A 90 -15.34 9.41 1.15
N GLN A 91 -14.47 8.75 1.92
CA GLN A 91 -13.06 9.13 2.02
C GLN A 91 -12.13 7.98 2.45
N SER A 92 -10.83 8.25 2.50
CA SER A 92 -9.83 7.28 2.97
C SER A 92 -9.23 7.74 4.29
N TYR A 93 -9.30 6.89 5.30
CA TYR A 93 -8.79 7.15 6.64
C TYR A 93 -7.48 6.42 6.87
N LEU A 94 -6.47 7.17 7.31
CA LEU A 94 -5.15 6.65 7.61
C LEU A 94 -5.08 6.31 9.10
N PHE A 95 -4.92 5.03 9.39
CA PHE A 95 -4.71 4.50 10.72
C PHE A 95 -3.21 4.36 11.01
N SER A 96 -2.81 4.81 12.19
CA SER A 96 -1.45 4.72 12.72
C SER A 96 -1.45 4.17 14.14
N CYS A 97 -0.30 3.65 14.56
CA CYS A 97 -0.10 3.20 15.93
C CYS A 97 -0.10 4.40 16.89
N ASN A 98 -0.79 4.27 18.02
CA ASN A 98 -0.88 5.32 19.04
C ASN A 98 0.41 5.49 19.88
N ASN A 99 1.32 4.51 19.83
CA ASN A 99 2.60 4.51 20.53
C ASN A 99 3.63 3.61 19.83
N ASP A 100 4.86 3.64 20.35
CA ASP A 100 6.02 2.85 19.90
C ASP A 100 5.80 1.33 19.98
N GLN A 101 4.95 0.86 20.89
CA GLN A 101 4.57 -0.55 21.02
C GLN A 101 3.37 -0.96 20.16
N CYS A 102 2.78 -0.03 19.41
CA CYS A 102 1.54 -0.22 18.67
C CYS A 102 0.44 -0.94 19.47
N SER A 103 0.18 -0.46 20.69
CA SER A 103 -0.83 -1.10 21.54
C SER A 103 -2.23 -1.00 20.94
N LYS A 104 -2.54 0.13 20.29
CA LYS A 104 -3.79 0.38 19.56
C LYS A 104 -3.54 1.12 18.25
N MET A 105 -4.49 0.96 17.32
CA MET A 105 -4.57 1.75 16.09
C MET A 105 -5.57 2.89 16.30
N GLU A 106 -5.26 4.07 15.77
CA GLU A 106 -6.11 5.26 15.80
C GLU A 106 -6.05 6.00 14.46
N ILE A 107 -7.06 6.82 14.17
CA ILE A 107 -7.06 7.63 12.96
C ILE A 107 -6.04 8.76 13.12
N GLY A 108 -4.94 8.70 12.35
CA GLY A 108 -3.90 9.73 12.30
C GLY A 108 -4.17 10.80 11.23
N GLY A 109 -5.09 10.55 10.31
CA GLY A 109 -5.49 11.50 9.28
C GLY A 109 -6.50 10.92 8.30
N TRP A 110 -6.94 11.75 7.37
CA TRP A 110 -7.85 11.36 6.30
C TRP A 110 -7.44 12.07 5.01
N THR A 111 -7.78 11.47 3.89
CA THR A 111 -7.63 12.06 2.57
C THR A 111 -8.93 11.88 1.81
N TYR A 112 -9.32 12.92 1.07
CA TYR A 112 -10.47 12.83 0.20
C TYR A 112 -10.15 11.87 -0.95
N SER A 113 -10.97 10.83 -1.06
CA SER A 113 -10.89 9.82 -2.10
C SER A 113 -12.25 9.17 -2.17
N ILE A 114 -13.17 9.79 -2.89
CA ILE A 114 -14.45 9.14 -3.23
C ILE A 114 -14.10 7.93 -4.06
N TYR A 115 -14.42 6.75 -3.54
CA TYR A 115 -14.40 5.54 -4.33
C TYR A 115 -15.73 5.43 -5.05
N GLU A 116 -15.71 5.53 -6.37
CA GLU A 116 -16.87 5.26 -7.21
C GLU A 116 -16.68 3.87 -7.80
N ASP A 117 -17.60 2.94 -7.50
CA ASP A 117 -17.68 1.66 -8.20
C ASP A 117 -17.94 1.96 -9.68
N GLU A 118 -16.88 1.98 -10.49
CA GLU A 118 -17.03 2.08 -11.94
C GLU A 118 -17.91 0.91 -12.40
N SER A 119 -18.95 1.22 -13.19
CA SER A 119 -19.78 0.19 -13.83
C SER A 119 -18.87 -0.85 -14.50
N SER A 120 -19.13 -2.13 -14.25
CA SER A 120 -18.33 -3.25 -14.78
C SER A 120 -18.00 -3.02 -16.26
N ARG A 121 -16.74 -2.73 -16.56
CA ARG A 121 -16.25 -2.56 -17.95
C ARG A 121 -16.35 -3.86 -18.74
N LEU A 122 -16.48 -4.99 -18.03
CA LEU A 122 -16.68 -6.30 -18.61
C LEU A 122 -18.17 -6.56 -18.79
N PRO A 123 -18.62 -7.01 -19.98
CA PRO A 123 -20.01 -7.33 -20.25
C PRO A 123 -20.36 -8.67 -19.62
N PHE A 124 -20.39 -8.72 -18.29
CA PHE A 124 -21.09 -9.76 -17.56
C PHE A 124 -22.54 -9.31 -17.39
N GLU A 125 -23.21 -9.17 -18.53
CA GLU A 125 -24.66 -9.09 -18.54
C GLU A 125 -25.16 -10.46 -18.11
N ASN A 126 -25.86 -10.49 -16.99
CA ASN A 126 -26.38 -11.69 -16.35
C ASN A 126 -27.11 -12.54 -17.40
N ARG A 127 -26.53 -13.68 -17.75
CA ARG A 127 -27.28 -14.79 -18.36
C ARG A 127 -28.01 -15.50 -17.23
N GLU A 128 -29.16 -14.94 -16.85
CA GLU A 128 -30.24 -15.72 -16.23
C GLU A 128 -31.13 -16.34 -17.30
#